data_AF-A0A6J1VZT6-F1
#
_entry.id   AF-A0A6J1VZT6-F1
#
_cell.length_a   1.000
_cell.length_b   1.000
_cell.length_c   1.000
_cell.angle_alpha   90.00
_cell.angle_beta   90.00
_cell.angle_gamma   90.00
#
_symmetry.space_group_name_H-M   'P 1'
#
loop_
_entity.id
_entity.type
_entity.pdbx_description
1 polymer ?
#
loop_
_entity_poly.entity_id
_entity_poly.type
_entity_poly.pdbx_seq_one_letter_code
_entity_poly.pdbx_strand_id
1 'polypeptide(L)'
;INLSFRNIIASKGSWGVSHTRVPTESRPGHVALIAGFYEDVSAVARGWKENPVEFDSIFNESKYTWSWGSPDILPMFAKGATGDHVYTNCYKAEREDFAAEDATILDTWVFDQVKDFFNSAKNNETLFSKLHEQKIIFFLHLLGLDTNGHAHRPHSREYKNNIRKVDEGIQEIVSMVEGFYGNDGNTAFILTSDHGMTDW
;
A
#
# COMPACT_ATOMS: atom_id res chain seq x y z
N ILE A 1 -8.07 16.88 17.62
CA ILE A 1 -8.36 15.88 16.57
C ILE A 1 -7.90 14.53 17.12
N ASN A 2 -8.82 13.62 17.43
CA ASN A 2 -8.51 12.26 17.89
C ASN A 2 -8.32 11.38 16.65
N LEU A 3 -7.11 11.35 16.11
CA LEU A 3 -6.73 10.38 15.08
C LEU A 3 -6.45 9.04 15.75
N SER A 4 -6.98 7.95 15.19
CA SER A 4 -6.77 6.59 15.71
C SER A 4 -5.27 6.26 15.79
N PHE A 5 -4.48 6.71 14.79
CA PHE A 5 -3.04 6.50 14.77
C PHE A 5 -2.31 7.06 15.97
N ARG A 6 -2.72 8.23 16.49
CA ARG A 6 -2.07 8.80 17.68
C ARG A 6 -2.29 7.91 18.90
N ASN A 7 -3.46 7.30 19.01
CA ASN A 7 -3.75 6.36 20.07
C ASN A 7 -2.93 5.07 19.89
N ILE A 8 -2.85 4.53 18.68
CA ILE A 8 -2.03 3.34 18.38
C ILE A 8 -0.56 3.60 18.73
N ILE A 9 0.01 4.71 18.26
CA ILE A 9 1.37 5.16 18.55
C ILE A 9 1.64 5.27 20.06
N ALA A 10 0.67 5.76 20.83
CA ALA A 10 0.83 5.99 22.26
C ALA A 10 0.62 4.74 23.13
N SER A 11 -0.13 3.74 22.65
CA SER A 11 -0.65 2.66 23.53
C SER A 11 -0.39 1.24 23.07
N LYS A 12 -0.20 0.98 21.77
CA LYS A 12 -0.16 -0.39 21.22
C LYS A 12 0.97 -0.64 20.23
N GLY A 13 1.34 0.36 19.44
CA GLY A 13 2.27 0.23 18.32
C GLY A 13 3.69 0.69 18.67
N SER A 14 4.62 0.36 17.77
CA SER A 14 5.94 0.98 17.69
C SER A 14 5.98 1.92 16.48
N TRP A 15 6.73 3.01 16.58
CA TRP A 15 6.87 3.98 15.49
C TRP A 15 8.29 4.51 15.41
N GLY A 16 8.64 5.01 14.23
CA GLY A 16 9.92 5.65 13.96
C GLY A 16 9.85 6.47 12.67
N VAL A 17 10.94 7.17 12.37
CA VAL A 17 11.08 7.90 11.11
C VAL A 17 11.86 7.03 10.14
N SER A 18 11.25 6.73 8.99
CA SER A 18 11.95 6.05 7.89
C SER A 18 12.69 7.08 7.04
N HIS A 19 14.02 6.95 6.95
CA HIS A 19 14.86 7.82 6.13
C HIS A 19 15.00 7.22 4.73
N THR A 20 14.40 7.87 3.75
CA THR A 20 14.43 7.46 2.35
C THR A 20 15.72 7.93 1.67
N ARG A 21 16.21 7.19 0.67
CA ARG A 21 17.38 7.58 -0.12
C ARG A 21 16.94 8.25 -1.41
N VAL A 22 17.80 9.14 -1.91
CA VAL A 22 17.62 9.83 -3.19
C VAL A 22 17.78 8.82 -4.35
N PRO A 23 16.93 8.88 -5.39
CA PRO A 23 15.80 9.81 -5.55
C PRO A 23 14.58 9.40 -4.69
N THR A 24 13.97 10.38 -4.02
CA THR A 24 12.79 10.18 -3.19
C THR A 24 11.53 10.19 -4.06
N GLU A 25 11.35 9.11 -4.80
CA GLU A 25 10.27 8.88 -5.77
C GLU A 25 9.55 7.58 -5.42
N SER A 26 8.34 7.38 -5.94
CA SER A 26 7.50 6.26 -5.49
C SER A 26 8.11 4.90 -5.80
N ARG A 27 8.63 4.70 -7.02
CA ARG A 27 9.24 3.42 -7.41
C ARG A 27 10.45 3.02 -6.54
N PRO A 28 11.54 3.82 -6.44
CA PRO A 28 12.70 3.44 -5.63
C PRO A 28 12.36 3.30 -4.14
N GLY A 29 11.40 4.08 -3.62
CA GLY A 29 10.90 3.92 -2.25
C GLY A 29 10.23 2.56 -2.03
N HIS A 30 9.33 2.16 -2.93
CA HIS A 30 8.67 0.85 -2.87
C HIS A 30 9.65 -0.32 -3.07
N VAL A 31 10.62 -0.21 -3.98
CA VAL A 31 11.66 -1.23 -4.15
C VAL A 31 12.48 -1.39 -2.85
N ALA A 32 12.87 -0.30 -2.21
CA ALA A 32 13.59 -0.37 -0.94
C ALA A 32 12.76 -1.04 0.17
N LEU A 33 11.46 -0.75 0.24
CA LEU A 33 10.55 -1.33 1.24
C LEU A 33 10.29 -2.82 1.01
N ILE A 34 10.09 -3.23 -0.23
CA ILE A 34 9.57 -4.58 -0.56
C ILE A 34 10.71 -5.55 -0.96
N ALA A 35 11.79 -5.04 -1.55
CA ALA A 35 12.94 -5.85 -1.97
C ALA A 35 14.21 -5.63 -1.13
N GLY A 36 14.21 -4.63 -0.23
CA GLY A 36 15.30 -4.44 0.74
C GLY A 36 16.60 -3.88 0.16
N PHE A 37 16.59 -3.31 -1.05
CA PHE A 37 17.74 -2.65 -1.66
C PHE A 37 17.37 -1.31 -2.29
N TYR A 38 18.36 -0.43 -2.41
CA TYR A 38 18.18 0.86 -3.10
C TYR A 38 18.45 0.69 -4.59
N GLU A 39 17.51 1.11 -5.44
CA GLU A 39 17.74 1.12 -6.89
C GLU A 39 18.94 1.99 -7.26
N ASP A 40 19.65 1.60 -8.32
CA ASP A 40 20.68 2.43 -8.93
C ASP A 40 20.04 3.68 -9.55
N VAL A 41 20.46 4.86 -9.08
CA VAL A 41 19.99 6.17 -9.53
C VAL A 41 20.09 6.31 -11.06
N SER A 42 21.09 5.69 -11.69
CA SER A 42 21.28 5.69 -13.13
C SER A 42 20.24 4.84 -13.88
N ALA A 43 19.70 3.79 -13.26
CA ALA A 43 18.61 2.98 -13.82
C ALA A 43 17.26 3.72 -13.73
N VAL A 44 17.02 4.42 -12.61
CA VAL A 44 15.85 5.31 -12.44
C VAL A 44 15.82 6.41 -13.50
N ALA A 45 16.97 7.01 -13.81
CA ALA A 45 17.09 8.06 -14.81
C ALA A 45 16.92 7.59 -16.27
N ARG A 46 17.15 6.30 -16.58
CA ARG A 46 17.14 5.76 -17.95
C ARG A 46 15.85 5.03 -18.34
N GLY A 47 15.07 4.57 -17.37
CA GLY A 47 13.77 3.95 -17.59
C GLY A 47 12.86 4.29 -16.43
N TRP A 48 11.89 5.17 -16.64
CA TRP A 48 11.03 5.69 -15.57
C TRP A 48 9.90 4.73 -15.17
N LYS A 49 9.36 3.97 -16.14
CA LYS A 49 8.15 3.17 -15.95
C LYS A 49 8.37 1.76 -15.37
N GLU A 50 9.53 1.16 -15.61
CA GLU A 50 9.84 -0.18 -15.10
C GLU A 50 11.32 -0.27 -14.72
N ASN A 51 11.62 -0.98 -13.64
CA ASN A 51 13.00 -1.32 -13.30
C ASN A 51 13.51 -2.35 -14.33
N PRO A 52 14.58 -2.06 -15.09
CA PRO A 52 15.12 -3.00 -16.08
C PRO A 52 15.86 -4.19 -15.47
N VAL A 53 16.12 -4.16 -14.16
CA VAL A 53 16.83 -5.21 -13.43
C VAL A 53 15.80 -6.06 -12.69
N GLU A 54 15.78 -7.36 -12.96
CA GLU A 54 15.00 -8.31 -12.16
C GLU A 54 15.54 -8.35 -10.73
N PHE A 55 14.64 -8.32 -9.75
CA PHE A 55 14.99 -8.40 -8.34
C PHE A 55 14.02 -9.31 -7.60
N ASP A 56 14.54 -9.95 -6.56
CA ASP A 56 13.72 -10.73 -5.64
C ASP A 56 13.05 -9.82 -4.60
N SER A 57 11.93 -10.25 -4.05
CA SER A 57 11.13 -9.42 -3.14
C SER A 57 10.38 -10.26 -2.11
N ILE A 58 9.97 -9.65 -1.00
CA ILE A 58 9.18 -10.37 0.02
C ILE A 58 7.84 -10.89 -0.53
N PHE A 59 7.31 -10.30 -1.61
CA PHE A 59 6.11 -10.80 -2.27
C PHE A 59 6.40 -12.11 -3.00
N ASN A 60 7.54 -12.21 -3.67
CA ASN A 60 8.00 -13.44 -4.32
C ASN A 60 8.33 -14.55 -3.30
N GLU A 61 8.85 -14.18 -2.13
CA GLU A 61 9.16 -15.12 -1.05
C GLU A 61 7.96 -15.46 -0.12
N SER A 62 6.77 -14.95 -0.47
CA SER A 62 5.51 -15.23 0.24
C SER A 62 4.79 -16.45 -0.33
N LYS A 63 3.92 -17.09 0.47
CA LYS A 63 3.07 -18.17 -0.05
C LYS A 63 2.01 -17.64 -0.99
N TYR A 64 1.40 -16.52 -0.62
CA TYR A 64 0.50 -15.73 -1.47
C TYR A 64 0.63 -14.25 -1.09
N THR A 65 0.59 -13.40 -2.11
CA THR A 65 0.43 -11.96 -1.95
C THR A 65 -0.85 -11.51 -2.66
N TRP A 66 -1.70 -10.76 -1.98
CA TRP A 66 -2.77 -10.00 -2.61
C TRP A 66 -2.51 -8.52 -2.46
N SER A 67 -2.58 -7.80 -3.57
CA SER A 67 -2.26 -6.38 -3.62
C SER A 67 -3.33 -5.55 -4.32
N TRP A 68 -3.57 -4.35 -3.81
CA TRP A 68 -4.55 -3.40 -4.35
C TRP A 68 -3.96 -1.99 -4.48
N GLY A 69 -4.20 -1.32 -5.61
CA GLY A 69 -3.83 0.09 -5.79
C GLY A 69 -3.38 0.45 -7.19
N SER A 70 -2.26 1.18 -7.29
CA SER A 70 -1.82 1.82 -8.52
C SER A 70 -1.28 0.83 -9.57
N PRO A 71 -1.70 0.95 -10.85
CA PRO A 71 -1.08 0.21 -11.95
C PRO A 71 0.38 0.59 -12.21
N ASP A 72 0.89 1.69 -11.65
CA ASP A 72 2.30 2.08 -11.79
C ASP A 72 3.22 1.39 -10.76
N ILE A 73 2.67 0.84 -9.67
CA ILE A 73 3.45 0.22 -8.57
C ILE A 73 3.29 -1.30 -8.55
N LEU A 74 2.04 -1.79 -8.55
CA LEU A 74 1.75 -3.20 -8.30
C LEU A 74 2.36 -4.16 -9.33
N PRO A 75 2.26 -3.91 -10.66
CA PRO A 75 2.74 -4.86 -11.67
C PRO A 75 4.25 -5.11 -11.61
N MET A 76 5.04 -4.16 -11.13
CA MET A 76 6.49 -4.30 -11.01
C MET A 76 6.87 -5.48 -10.11
N PHE A 77 6.13 -5.70 -9.02
CA PHE A 77 6.40 -6.80 -8.09
C PHE A 77 5.80 -8.13 -8.53
N ALA A 78 4.69 -8.10 -9.27
CA ALA A 78 4.10 -9.33 -9.83
C ALA A 78 4.92 -9.89 -10.99
N LYS A 79 5.45 -9.02 -11.86
CA LYS A 79 6.32 -9.42 -12.99
C LYS A 79 7.64 -10.05 -12.51
N GLY A 80 8.17 -9.56 -11.39
CA GLY A 80 9.39 -10.10 -10.76
C GLY A 80 9.16 -11.40 -9.98
N ALA A 81 7.91 -11.81 -9.74
CA ALA A 81 7.61 -13.01 -8.97
C ALA A 81 7.65 -14.28 -9.83
N THR A 82 8.16 -15.36 -9.26
CA THR A 82 8.20 -16.68 -9.88
C THR A 82 6.91 -17.45 -9.59
N GLY A 83 6.07 -17.63 -10.61
CA GLY A 83 4.85 -18.45 -10.51
C GLY A 83 3.57 -17.64 -10.29
N ASP A 84 2.49 -18.34 -9.92
CA ASP A 84 1.12 -17.80 -9.88
C ASP A 84 0.61 -17.64 -8.43
N HIS A 85 1.28 -16.77 -7.67
CA HIS A 85 0.97 -16.54 -6.26
C HIS A 85 1.02 -15.06 -5.81
N VAL A 86 1.34 -14.12 -6.71
CA VAL A 86 1.25 -12.67 -6.48
C VAL A 86 0.10 -12.12 -7.32
N TYR A 87 -0.96 -11.70 -6.64
CA TYR A 87 -2.18 -11.21 -7.28
C TYR A 87 -2.27 -9.69 -7.15
N THR A 88 -2.49 -9.01 -8.27
CA THR A 88 -2.61 -7.55 -8.35
C THR A 88 -4.01 -7.15 -8.81
N ASN A 89 -4.68 -6.30 -8.04
CA ASN A 89 -5.94 -5.68 -8.42
C ASN A 89 -5.74 -4.17 -8.48
N CYS A 90 -5.66 -3.63 -9.69
CA CYS A 90 -5.43 -2.21 -9.91
C CYS A 90 -6.71 -1.51 -10.33
N TYR A 91 -6.90 -0.27 -9.89
CA TYR A 91 -7.82 0.62 -10.59
C TYR A 91 -7.27 0.93 -11.98
N LYS A 92 -8.14 1.40 -12.88
CA LYS A 92 -7.72 1.78 -14.22
C LYS A 92 -6.79 2.99 -14.16
N ALA A 93 -5.75 3.02 -14.99
CA ALA A 93 -4.78 4.11 -15.06
C ALA A 93 -5.44 5.48 -15.34
N GLU A 94 -6.56 5.51 -16.07
CA GLU A 94 -7.28 6.78 -16.33
C GLU A 94 -7.92 7.39 -15.08
N ARG A 95 -7.95 6.66 -13.95
CA ARG A 95 -8.41 7.19 -12.65
C ARG A 95 -7.31 7.88 -11.86
N GLU A 96 -6.04 7.76 -12.26
CA GLU A 96 -4.91 8.51 -11.69
C GLU A 96 -4.86 9.93 -12.27
N ASP A 97 -5.99 10.64 -12.15
CA ASP A 97 -6.06 12.04 -12.55
C ASP A 97 -5.58 12.93 -11.40
N PHE A 98 -4.34 13.40 -11.50
CA PHE A 98 -3.74 14.31 -10.52
C PHE A 98 -4.41 15.69 -10.46
N ALA A 99 -5.30 15.99 -11.41
CA ALA A 99 -6.14 17.19 -11.41
C ALA A 99 -7.58 16.91 -10.92
N ALA A 100 -7.91 15.67 -10.53
CA ALA A 100 -9.24 15.34 -10.04
C ALA A 100 -9.59 16.13 -8.77
N GLU A 101 -10.84 16.57 -8.67
CA GLU A 101 -11.32 17.34 -7.51
C GLU A 101 -11.32 16.53 -6.19
N ASP A 102 -11.37 15.19 -6.25
CA ASP A 102 -11.31 14.32 -5.08
C ASP A 102 -10.40 13.10 -5.30
N ALA A 103 -9.10 13.27 -5.01
CA ALA A 103 -8.12 12.19 -5.09
C ALA A 103 -8.30 11.07 -4.04
N THR A 104 -9.14 11.29 -3.01
CA THR A 104 -9.37 10.28 -1.96
C THR A 104 -10.14 9.05 -2.47
N ILE A 105 -10.76 9.16 -3.65
CA ILE A 105 -11.51 8.08 -4.29
C ILE A 105 -10.66 6.84 -4.56
N LEU A 106 -9.36 7.02 -4.81
CA LEU A 106 -8.44 5.90 -5.06
C LEU A 106 -8.18 5.12 -3.77
N ASP A 107 -8.01 5.82 -2.64
CA ASP A 107 -7.85 5.18 -1.33
C ASP A 107 -9.13 4.45 -0.91
N THR A 108 -10.29 5.09 -1.11
CA THR A 108 -11.59 4.46 -0.85
C THR A 108 -11.79 3.22 -1.71
N TRP A 109 -11.42 3.27 -2.99
CA TRP A 109 -11.48 2.11 -3.88
C TRP A 109 -10.64 0.95 -3.35
N VAL A 110 -9.41 1.22 -2.88
CA VAL A 110 -8.55 0.18 -2.29
C VAL A 110 -9.21 -0.44 -1.07
N PHE A 111 -9.73 0.37 -0.14
CA PHE A 111 -10.40 -0.14 1.05
C PHE A 111 -11.64 -0.97 0.70
N ASP A 112 -12.45 -0.54 -0.27
CA ASP A 112 -13.64 -1.27 -0.70
C ASP A 112 -13.28 -2.60 -1.35
N GLN A 113 -12.25 -2.65 -2.21
CA GLN A 113 -11.79 -3.91 -2.79
C GLN A 113 -11.28 -4.90 -1.76
N VAL A 114 -10.59 -4.42 -0.71
CA VAL A 114 -10.11 -5.28 0.38
C VAL A 114 -11.30 -5.80 1.18
N LYS A 115 -12.28 -4.95 1.51
CA LYS A 115 -13.52 -5.36 2.21
C LYS A 115 -14.29 -6.42 1.41
N ASP A 116 -14.47 -6.21 0.12
CA ASP A 116 -15.15 -7.14 -0.77
C ASP A 116 -14.41 -8.48 -0.89
N PHE A 117 -13.07 -8.44 -0.95
CA PHE A 117 -12.23 -9.63 -1.00
C PHE A 117 -12.39 -10.50 0.25
N PHE A 118 -12.28 -9.92 1.45
CA PHE A 118 -12.45 -10.65 2.71
C PHE A 118 -13.89 -11.14 2.91
N ASN A 119 -14.90 -10.38 2.46
CA ASN A 119 -16.29 -10.82 2.50
C ASN A 119 -16.54 -11.99 1.54
N SER A 120 -15.93 -11.96 0.36
CA SER A 120 -16.00 -13.07 -0.60
C SER A 120 -15.30 -14.32 -0.07
N ALA A 121 -14.15 -14.16 0.59
CA ALA A 121 -13.40 -15.25 1.19
C ALA A 121 -14.22 -16.02 2.24
N LYS A 122 -15.08 -15.36 3.03
CA LYS A 122 -15.96 -16.04 4.01
C LYS A 122 -16.89 -17.08 3.39
N ASN A 123 -17.26 -16.92 2.11
CA ASN A 123 -18.19 -17.79 1.41
C ASN A 123 -17.51 -18.66 0.34
N ASN A 124 -16.18 -18.63 0.23
CA ASN A 124 -15.42 -19.38 -0.75
C ASN A 124 -14.37 -20.22 -0.03
N GLU A 125 -14.65 -21.52 0.17
CA GLU A 125 -13.79 -22.45 0.92
C GLU A 125 -12.36 -22.50 0.40
N THR A 126 -12.16 -22.42 -0.92
CA THR A 126 -10.83 -22.44 -1.53
C THR A 126 -10.06 -21.17 -1.19
N LEU A 127 -10.69 -20.00 -1.32
CA LEU A 127 -10.06 -18.73 -0.97
C LEU A 127 -9.81 -18.65 0.55
N PHE A 128 -10.80 -19.02 1.36
CA PHE A 128 -10.68 -19.08 2.81
C PHE A 128 -9.47 -19.92 3.23
N SER A 129 -9.32 -21.10 2.66
CA SER A 129 -8.17 -21.98 2.91
C SER A 129 -6.84 -21.32 2.53
N LYS A 130 -6.75 -20.71 1.34
CA LYS A 130 -5.55 -19.94 0.93
C LYS A 130 -5.20 -18.81 1.90
N LEU A 131 -6.21 -18.12 2.45
CA LEU A 131 -6.00 -17.03 3.41
C LEU A 131 -5.55 -17.51 4.80
N HIS A 132 -5.71 -18.79 5.12
CA HIS A 132 -5.29 -19.41 6.39
C HIS A 132 -3.98 -20.21 6.28
N GLU A 133 -3.32 -20.14 5.12
CA GLU A 133 -1.96 -20.63 4.96
C GLU A 133 -0.95 -19.73 5.68
N GLN A 134 0.28 -20.21 5.83
CA GLN A 134 1.37 -19.39 6.40
C GLN A 134 2.00 -18.47 5.34
N LYS A 135 2.66 -17.40 5.79
CA LYS A 135 3.40 -16.45 4.93
C LYS A 135 2.53 -15.72 3.90
N ILE A 136 1.40 -15.19 4.36
CA ILE A 136 0.49 -14.38 3.55
C ILE A 136 0.85 -12.91 3.67
N ILE A 137 0.82 -12.20 2.53
CA ILE A 137 0.98 -10.74 2.48
C ILE A 137 -0.26 -10.10 1.86
N PHE A 138 -0.76 -9.07 2.53
CA PHE A 138 -1.74 -8.14 1.99
C PHE A 138 -1.06 -6.78 1.81
N PHE A 139 -1.04 -6.26 0.58
CA PHE A 139 -0.41 -4.99 0.26
C PHE A 139 -1.43 -3.97 -0.26
N LEU A 140 -1.59 -2.86 0.45
CA LEU A 140 -2.53 -1.81 0.09
C LEU A 140 -1.74 -0.56 -0.27
N HIS A 141 -1.77 -0.16 -1.54
CA HIS A 141 -1.12 1.05 -2.03
C HIS A 141 -2.13 2.20 -2.11
N LEU A 142 -1.98 3.17 -1.21
CA LEU A 142 -2.90 4.31 -1.04
C LEU A 142 -2.29 5.59 -1.65
N LEU A 143 -2.71 5.92 -2.89
CA LEU A 143 -2.12 7.00 -3.69
C LEU A 143 -2.67 8.40 -3.34
N GLY A 144 -3.87 8.49 -2.75
CA GLY A 144 -4.60 9.76 -2.66
C GLY A 144 -3.87 10.87 -1.92
N LEU A 145 -3.06 10.51 -0.90
CA LEU A 145 -2.23 11.46 -0.16
C LEU A 145 -1.17 12.10 -1.05
N ASP A 146 -0.48 11.32 -1.86
CA ASP A 146 0.54 11.84 -2.78
C ASP A 146 -0.08 12.79 -3.81
N THR A 147 -1.19 12.37 -4.42
CA THR A 147 -1.95 13.19 -5.38
C THR A 147 -2.40 14.51 -4.79
N ASN A 148 -3.01 14.50 -3.59
CA ASN A 148 -3.41 15.73 -2.90
C ASN A 148 -2.19 16.59 -2.49
N GLY A 149 -1.04 15.97 -2.20
CA GLY A 149 0.20 16.66 -1.92
C GLY A 149 0.70 17.47 -3.11
N HIS A 150 0.68 16.87 -4.30
CA HIS A 150 1.03 17.55 -5.54
C HIS A 150 0.02 18.62 -5.97
N ALA A 151 -1.29 18.34 -5.86
CA ALA A 151 -2.34 19.27 -6.29
C ALA A 151 -2.56 20.44 -5.34
N HIS A 152 -2.53 20.18 -4.02
CA HIS A 152 -2.96 21.15 -3.00
C HIS A 152 -1.91 21.48 -1.95
N ARG A 153 -0.77 20.78 -1.91
CA ARG A 153 0.31 20.90 -0.91
C ARG A 153 -0.02 20.27 0.47
N PRO A 154 1.00 19.87 1.26
CA PRO A 154 0.83 19.13 2.52
C PRO A 154 0.04 19.87 3.63
N HIS A 155 -0.07 21.19 3.55
CA HIS A 155 -0.75 22.00 4.55
C HIS A 155 -2.21 22.33 4.22
N SER A 156 -2.68 21.95 3.03
CA SER A 156 -4.04 22.18 2.57
C SER A 156 -5.10 21.45 3.40
N ARG A 157 -6.34 21.88 3.22
CA ARG A 157 -7.50 21.23 3.82
C ARG A 157 -7.73 19.87 3.18
N GLU A 158 -7.53 19.77 1.88
CA GLU A 158 -7.71 18.61 1.03
C GLU A 158 -6.77 17.48 1.48
N TYR A 159 -5.48 17.77 1.63
CA TYR A 159 -4.49 16.82 2.19
C TYR A 159 -4.85 16.35 3.60
N LYS A 160 -5.21 17.27 4.50
CA LYS A 160 -5.63 16.93 5.87
C LYS A 160 -6.92 16.12 5.92
N ASN A 161 -7.85 16.36 5.01
CA ASN A 161 -9.08 15.58 4.87
C ASN A 161 -8.77 14.17 4.38
N ASN A 162 -7.86 14.01 3.43
CA ASN A 162 -7.41 12.70 2.98
C ASN A 162 -6.73 11.91 4.10
N ILE A 163 -5.89 12.54 4.94
CA ILE A 163 -5.29 11.87 6.12
C ILE A 163 -6.38 11.29 7.03
N ARG A 164 -7.48 12.03 7.26
CA ARG A 164 -8.60 11.53 8.08
C ARG A 164 -9.30 10.34 7.44
N LYS A 165 -9.58 10.41 6.13
CA LYS A 165 -10.19 9.28 5.39
C LYS A 165 -9.31 8.03 5.44
N VAL A 166 -7.98 8.19 5.34
CA VAL A 166 -7.03 7.07 5.46
C VAL A 166 -6.98 6.51 6.89
N ASP A 167 -7.01 7.36 7.93
CA ASP A 167 -7.08 6.93 9.34
C ASP A 167 -8.36 6.12 9.62
N GLU A 168 -9.51 6.59 9.16
CA GLU A 168 -10.80 5.89 9.27
C GLU A 168 -10.79 4.56 8.51
N GLY A 169 -10.34 4.57 7.25
CA GLY A 169 -10.27 3.36 6.42
C GLY A 169 -9.33 2.30 7.00
N ILE A 170 -8.16 2.70 7.52
CA ILE A 170 -7.23 1.75 8.16
C ILE A 170 -7.85 1.16 9.43
N GLN A 171 -8.58 1.94 10.23
CA GLN A 171 -9.28 1.40 11.40
C GLN A 171 -10.29 0.31 11.01
N GLU A 172 -11.05 0.52 9.93
CA GLU A 172 -11.98 -0.49 9.40
C GLU A 172 -11.26 -1.75 8.92
N ILE A 173 -10.17 -1.59 8.15
CA ILE A 173 -9.39 -2.73 7.63
C ILE A 173 -8.77 -3.54 8.77
N VAL A 174 -8.15 -2.89 9.76
CA VAL A 174 -7.57 -3.58 10.92
C VAL A 174 -8.64 -4.40 11.64
N SER A 175 -9.77 -3.77 11.99
CA SER A 175 -10.85 -4.47 12.69
C SER A 175 -11.43 -5.63 11.88
N MET A 176 -11.51 -5.49 10.55
CA MET A 176 -12.00 -6.55 9.68
C MET A 176 -11.02 -7.73 9.59
N VAL A 177 -9.73 -7.45 9.41
CA VAL A 177 -8.68 -8.48 9.30
C VAL A 177 -8.54 -9.23 10.62
N GLU A 178 -8.46 -8.52 11.75
CA GLU A 178 -8.44 -9.14 13.08
C GLU A 178 -9.68 -10.01 13.30
N GLY A 179 -10.87 -9.51 12.96
CA GLY A 179 -12.11 -10.28 13.05
C GLY A 179 -12.15 -11.52 12.14
N PHE A 180 -11.61 -11.42 10.91
CA PHE A 180 -11.54 -12.54 9.97
C PHE A 180 -10.66 -13.68 10.50
N TYR A 181 -9.54 -13.36 11.14
CA TYR A 181 -8.63 -14.33 11.76
C TYR A 181 -8.98 -14.63 13.24
N GLY A 182 -10.17 -14.26 13.70
CA GLY A 182 -10.63 -14.59 15.05
C GLY A 182 -9.83 -13.92 16.17
N ASN A 183 -9.18 -12.78 15.90
CA ASN A 183 -8.33 -12.02 16.82
C ASN A 183 -7.21 -12.88 17.42
N ASP A 184 -6.61 -13.75 16.61
CA ASP A 184 -5.56 -14.69 17.03
C ASP A 184 -4.23 -14.03 17.43
N GLY A 185 -4.04 -12.74 17.11
CA GLY A 185 -2.83 -11.98 17.38
C GLY A 185 -1.65 -12.30 16.47
N ASN A 186 -1.85 -13.06 15.38
CA ASN A 186 -0.79 -13.49 14.47
C ASN A 186 -0.59 -12.54 13.27
N THR A 187 -1.45 -11.55 13.10
CA THR A 187 -1.34 -10.55 12.02
C THR A 187 -0.49 -9.37 12.48
N ALA A 188 0.56 -9.04 11.72
CA ALA A 188 1.32 -7.81 11.90
C ALA A 188 0.82 -6.73 10.91
N PHE A 189 0.52 -5.54 11.42
CA PHE A 189 0.14 -4.39 10.60
C PHE A 189 1.31 -3.42 10.48
N ILE A 190 1.70 -3.10 9.25
CA ILE A 190 2.77 -2.15 8.94
C ILE A 190 2.17 -1.02 8.11
N LEU A 191 2.21 0.20 8.64
CA LEU A 191 1.88 1.43 7.92
C LEU A 191 3.17 2.21 7.71
N THR A 192 3.50 2.51 6.45
CA THR A 192 4.72 3.21 6.06
C THR A 192 4.44 4.09 4.85
N SER A 193 5.41 4.93 4.47
CA SER A 193 5.44 5.64 3.19
C SER A 193 6.76 5.37 2.46
N ASP A 194 6.70 5.49 1.14
CA ASP A 194 7.82 5.44 0.19
C ASP A 194 8.64 6.74 0.18
N HIS A 195 8.01 7.89 0.41
CA HIS A 195 8.64 9.19 0.60
C HIS A 195 7.78 10.18 1.39
N GLY A 196 8.24 11.43 1.47
CA GLY A 196 7.50 12.58 1.99
C GLY A 196 7.03 13.51 0.87
N MET A 197 6.48 14.66 1.25
CA MET A 197 6.02 15.70 0.32
C MET A 197 6.50 17.07 0.78
N THR A 198 6.93 17.92 -0.16
CA THR A 198 7.45 19.26 0.11
C THR A 198 6.43 20.35 -0.24
N ASP A 199 6.58 21.54 0.34
CA ASP A 199 5.68 22.70 0.12
C ASP A 199 6.33 23.82 -0.73
N TRP A 200 7.42 23.51 -1.43
CA TRP A 200 8.12 24.43 -2.33
C TRP A 200 8.04 23.97 -3.78
#